data_AF-A0A1G5QBB0-F1
#
_entry.id   AF-A0A1G5QBB0-F1
#
_cell.length_a   1.000
_cell.length_b   1.000
_cell.length_c   1.000
_cell.angle_alpha   90.00
_cell.angle_beta   90.00
_cell.angle_gamma   90.00
#
_symmetry.space_group_name_H-M   'P 1'
#
loop_
_entity.id
_entity.type
_entity.pdbx_description
1 polymer ?
#
loop_
_entity_poly.entity_id
_entity_poly.type
_entity_poly.pdbx_seq_one_letter_code
_entity_poly.pdbx_strand_id
1 'polypeptide(L)'
;MKKTAALALALVIGAALAGCSDGSPEATQAKPSEAATSSPATKHTTVPDIAGKPFADAKAALAGAGLTISIVGPDGTPWTTLEPGQQVAAVSTEPSAGSETDAKTVKLVVDTTEVDQQIMNDAIAAADGAVDSANTAASEAAAAAEAAAAAAAAAANSGK
;
A
#
# COMPACT_ATOMS: atom_id res chain seq x y z
N MET A 1 -0.37 23.18 -24.77
CA MET A 1 -0.51 24.62 -24.47
C MET A 1 -1.64 25.23 -25.28
N LYS A 2 -2.86 25.32 -24.73
CA LYS A 2 -3.89 26.30 -25.15
C LYS A 2 -4.73 26.62 -23.91
N LYS A 3 -4.50 27.81 -23.35
CA LYS A 3 -5.19 28.39 -22.19
C LYS A 3 -6.40 29.21 -22.66
N THR A 4 -7.25 29.55 -21.69
CA THR A 4 -8.26 30.64 -21.68
C THR A 4 -9.62 30.26 -22.30
N ALA A 5 -10.78 30.69 -21.79
CA ALA A 5 -11.13 31.75 -20.84
C ALA A 5 -12.58 31.58 -20.33
N ALA A 6 -12.86 32.19 -19.15
CA ALA A 6 -14.07 32.98 -18.81
C ALA A 6 -15.44 32.26 -18.71
N LEU A 7 -16.44 32.67 -17.92
CA LEU A 7 -16.66 33.63 -16.81
C LEU A 7 -18.21 33.67 -16.69
N ALA A 8 -18.78 33.53 -15.48
CA ALA A 8 -20.05 34.14 -14.99
C ALA A 8 -20.61 33.27 -13.84
N LEU A 9 -20.58 33.67 -12.58
CA LEU A 9 -21.29 34.78 -11.91
C LEU A 9 -22.83 34.64 -11.97
N ALA A 10 -23.42 34.12 -10.90
CA ALA A 10 -24.70 34.61 -10.39
C ALA A 10 -24.84 34.23 -8.90
N LEU A 11 -24.78 35.26 -8.07
CA LEU A 11 -24.83 35.27 -6.62
C LEU A 11 -26.23 35.77 -6.26
N VAL A 12 -27.06 34.96 -5.60
CA VAL A 12 -28.40 35.38 -5.14
C VAL A 12 -28.38 35.47 -3.61
N ILE A 13 -28.54 36.70 -3.11
CA ILE A 13 -28.57 37.09 -1.70
C ILE A 13 -30.02 37.33 -1.26
N GLY A 14 -30.37 36.79 -0.08
CA GLY A 14 -31.27 37.37 0.94
C GLY A 14 -32.78 37.24 0.70
N ALA A 15 -33.68 37.31 1.69
CA ALA A 15 -33.62 37.40 3.15
C ALA A 15 -35.07 37.30 3.66
N ALA A 16 -35.34 36.69 4.82
CA ALA A 16 -36.54 37.01 5.63
C ALA A 16 -36.37 36.55 7.09
N LEU A 17 -36.41 37.53 8.01
CA LEU A 17 -36.57 37.36 9.45
C LEU A 17 -38.05 37.50 9.82
N ALA A 18 -38.57 36.68 10.74
CA ALA A 18 -39.55 37.04 11.79
C ALA A 18 -40.10 35.77 12.49
N GLY A 19 -40.11 35.79 13.84
CA GLY A 19 -41.05 34.98 14.64
C GLY A 19 -40.51 34.34 15.91
N CYS A 20 -40.47 35.09 17.01
CA CYS A 20 -40.62 34.52 18.36
C CYS A 20 -42.12 34.37 18.65
N SER A 21 -42.63 33.21 19.05
CA SER A 21 -43.68 33.12 20.08
C SER A 21 -43.96 31.67 20.51
N ASP A 22 -43.96 31.51 21.83
CA ASP A 22 -44.23 30.36 22.67
C ASP A 22 -45.68 29.83 22.51
N GLY A 23 -45.87 28.51 22.60
CA GLY A 23 -47.21 27.89 22.55
C GLY A 23 -47.20 26.36 22.53
N SER A 24 -47.04 25.75 23.71
CA SER A 24 -47.46 24.36 23.99
C SER A 24 -48.98 24.33 24.24
N PRO A 25 -49.71 23.29 23.80
CA PRO A 25 -50.12 22.30 24.80
C PRO A 25 -50.08 20.84 24.30
N GLU A 26 -49.38 20.03 25.11
CA GLU A 26 -49.82 18.77 25.69
C GLU A 26 -50.90 17.93 24.96
N ALA A 27 -50.47 16.75 24.51
CA ALA A 27 -51.23 15.51 24.64
C ALA A 27 -50.29 14.42 25.20
N THR A 28 -50.26 14.34 26.54
CA THR A 28 -50.21 13.14 27.38
C THR A 28 -50.75 11.88 26.67
N GLN A 29 -50.27 10.64 26.80
CA GLN A 29 -49.18 9.93 27.48
C GLN A 29 -49.46 8.44 27.18
N ALA A 30 -48.46 7.60 26.92
CA ALA A 30 -48.38 6.23 27.45
C ALA A 30 -47.11 5.50 27.01
N LYS A 31 -46.19 5.28 27.96
CA LYS A 31 -45.80 3.96 28.49
C LYS A 31 -44.31 3.94 28.88
N PRO A 32 -43.98 3.69 30.16
CA PRO A 32 -42.61 3.45 30.60
C PRO A 32 -42.10 2.09 30.12
N SER A 33 -40.77 2.00 29.99
CA SER A 33 -39.98 0.77 29.87
C SER A 33 -39.89 0.20 28.45
N GLU A 34 -38.88 0.65 27.71
CA GLU A 34 -38.02 -0.30 27.00
C GLU A 34 -36.58 -0.04 27.41
N ALA A 35 -35.93 -1.13 27.78
CA ALA A 35 -34.63 -1.16 28.39
C ALA A 35 -33.63 -0.37 27.55
N ALA A 36 -32.74 0.37 28.23
CA ALA A 36 -31.38 0.42 27.78
C ALA A 36 -30.87 -1.03 27.80
N THR A 37 -31.13 -1.77 26.72
CA THR A 37 -30.37 -2.95 26.37
C THR A 37 -28.97 -2.41 26.17
N SER A 38 -28.18 -2.50 27.23
CA SER A 38 -26.75 -2.71 27.13
C SER A 38 -26.57 -3.97 26.27
N SER A 39 -26.73 -3.81 24.96
CA SER A 39 -26.28 -4.80 24.00
C SER A 39 -24.80 -5.00 24.35
N PRO A 40 -24.31 -6.24 24.50
CA PRO A 40 -22.88 -6.43 24.61
C PRO A 40 -22.29 -5.71 23.41
N ALA A 41 -21.43 -4.71 23.65
CA ALA A 41 -20.74 -4.01 22.58
C ALA A 41 -19.94 -5.09 21.84
N THR A 42 -20.52 -5.65 20.78
CA THR A 42 -19.83 -6.48 19.83
C THR A 42 -18.68 -5.62 19.35
N LYS A 43 -17.46 -6.13 19.58
CA LYS A 43 -16.24 -5.36 19.40
C LYS A 43 -15.97 -5.31 17.90
N HIS A 44 -16.69 -4.45 17.20
CA HIS A 44 -16.53 -4.20 15.78
C HIS A 44 -15.22 -3.46 15.56
N THR A 45 -14.46 -3.87 14.55
CA THR A 45 -13.27 -3.16 14.10
C THR A 45 -13.59 -2.46 12.78
N THR A 46 -13.26 -1.17 12.69
CA THR A 46 -13.33 -0.44 11.43
C THR A 46 -12.16 -0.82 10.53
N VAL A 47 -12.43 -1.16 9.28
CA VAL A 47 -11.39 -1.44 8.29
C VAL A 47 -10.73 -0.12 7.85
N PRO A 48 -9.40 0.07 8.01
CA PRO A 48 -8.72 1.29 7.61
C PRO A 48 -8.64 1.42 6.08
N ASP A 49 -8.54 2.67 5.60
CA ASP A 49 -8.26 2.95 4.19
C ASP A 49 -6.76 2.82 3.89
N ILE A 50 -6.44 1.84 3.04
CA ILE A 50 -5.06 1.45 2.70
C ILE A 50 -4.81 1.43 1.19
N ALA A 51 -5.78 1.84 0.38
CA ALA A 51 -5.65 1.83 -1.08
C ALA A 51 -4.50 2.74 -1.53
N GLY A 52 -3.68 2.25 -2.47
CA GLY A 52 -2.50 2.94 -2.99
C GLY A 52 -1.30 2.98 -2.04
N LYS A 53 -1.40 2.44 -0.82
CA LYS A 53 -0.25 2.28 0.07
C LYS A 53 0.60 1.07 -0.36
N PRO A 54 1.92 1.11 -0.16
CA PRO A 54 2.75 -0.07 -0.33
C PRO A 54 2.32 -1.16 0.66
N PHE A 55 2.51 -2.42 0.28
CA PHE A 55 2.01 -3.58 1.03
C PHE A 55 2.43 -3.57 2.50
N ALA A 56 3.68 -3.19 2.82
CA ALA A 56 4.13 -3.11 4.22
C ALA A 56 3.34 -2.09 5.05
N ASP A 57 3.03 -0.93 4.48
CA ASP A 57 2.26 0.11 5.17
C ASP A 57 0.79 -0.31 5.33
N ALA A 58 0.23 -0.95 4.31
CA ALA A 58 -1.11 -1.54 4.38
C ALA A 58 -1.18 -2.64 5.45
N LYS A 59 -0.17 -3.52 5.49
CA LYS A 59 -0.03 -4.60 6.47
C LYS A 59 0.05 -4.05 7.88
N ALA A 60 0.86 -3.01 8.10
CA ALA A 60 0.99 -2.34 9.39
C ALA A 60 -0.33 -1.67 9.82
N ALA A 61 -1.04 -1.00 8.92
CA ALA A 61 -2.31 -0.35 9.22
C ALA A 61 -3.40 -1.35 9.61
N LEU A 62 -3.53 -2.46 8.87
CA LEU A 62 -4.49 -3.53 9.16
C LEU A 62 -4.13 -4.25 10.47
N ALA A 63 -2.86 -4.57 10.70
CA ALA A 63 -2.40 -5.16 11.95
C ALA A 63 -2.62 -4.22 13.14
N GLY A 64 -2.43 -2.91 12.97
CA GLY A 64 -2.70 -1.88 13.98
C GLY A 64 -4.18 -1.80 14.38
N ALA A 65 -5.09 -2.13 13.46
CA ALA A 65 -6.51 -2.29 13.73
C ALA A 65 -6.87 -3.66 14.36
N GLY A 66 -5.90 -4.56 14.53
CA GLY A 66 -6.13 -5.91 15.05
C GLY A 66 -6.67 -6.89 14.01
N LEU A 67 -6.50 -6.60 12.72
CA LEU A 67 -6.97 -7.40 11.60
C LEU A 67 -5.82 -8.24 11.02
N THR A 68 -6.14 -9.49 10.71
CA THR A 68 -5.30 -10.43 9.95
C THR A 68 -5.61 -10.29 8.45
N ILE A 69 -4.65 -10.60 7.59
CA ILE A 69 -4.73 -10.33 6.16
C ILE A 69 -4.71 -11.63 5.38
N SER A 70 -5.61 -11.78 4.40
CA SER A 70 -5.54 -12.78 3.35
C SER A 70 -5.26 -12.08 2.03
N ILE A 71 -4.10 -12.33 1.44
CA ILE A 71 -3.64 -11.61 0.24
C ILE A 71 -4.18 -12.31 -1.00
N VAL A 72 -4.73 -11.53 -1.94
CA VAL A 72 -5.18 -12.01 -3.25
C VAL A 72 -4.66 -11.10 -4.35
N GLY A 73 -4.29 -11.68 -5.48
CA GLY A 73 -3.91 -10.93 -6.67
C GLY A 73 -5.10 -10.24 -7.33
N PRO A 74 -4.86 -9.41 -8.35
CA PRO A 74 -5.92 -8.74 -9.12
C PRO A 74 -6.83 -9.73 -9.88
N ASP A 75 -6.35 -10.96 -10.10
CA ASP A 75 -7.07 -12.09 -10.67
C ASP A 75 -7.93 -12.85 -9.64
N GLY A 76 -7.86 -12.47 -8.37
CA GLY A 76 -8.54 -13.14 -7.26
C GLY A 76 -7.82 -14.39 -6.73
N THR A 77 -6.65 -14.72 -7.27
CA THR A 77 -5.86 -15.87 -6.82
C THR A 77 -5.18 -15.55 -5.50
N PRO A 78 -5.27 -16.41 -4.46
CA PRO A 78 -4.60 -16.18 -3.19
C PRO A 78 -3.07 -16.31 -3.33
N TRP A 79 -2.34 -15.42 -2.67
CA TRP A 79 -0.90 -15.55 -2.51
C TRP A 79 -0.60 -16.51 -1.35
N THR A 80 0.29 -17.45 -1.54
CA THR A 80 0.50 -18.55 -0.57
C THR A 80 1.96 -18.88 -0.30
N THR A 81 2.86 -18.51 -1.18
CA THR A 81 4.26 -18.95 -1.18
C THR A 81 5.23 -17.79 -1.00
N LEU A 82 4.90 -16.62 -1.55
CA LEU A 82 5.74 -15.42 -1.57
C LEU A 82 5.07 -14.31 -0.77
N GLU A 83 5.86 -13.60 0.05
CA GLU A 83 5.37 -12.37 0.67
C GLU A 83 5.47 -11.20 -0.33
N PRO A 84 4.43 -10.35 -0.46
CA PRO A 84 4.49 -9.22 -1.36
C PRO A 84 5.63 -8.24 -1.04
N GLY A 85 6.31 -7.78 -2.07
CA GLY A 85 7.42 -6.82 -1.95
C GLY A 85 6.95 -5.39 -1.70
N GLN A 86 7.89 -4.48 -1.43
CA GLN A 86 7.59 -3.06 -1.18
C GLN A 86 7.00 -2.35 -2.39
N GLN A 87 7.30 -2.83 -3.60
CA GLN A 87 6.73 -2.31 -4.84
C GLN A 87 5.25 -2.68 -5.04
N VAL A 88 4.74 -3.66 -4.30
CA VAL A 88 3.35 -4.11 -4.42
C VAL A 88 2.45 -3.15 -3.67
N ALA A 89 1.44 -2.62 -4.36
CA ALA A 89 0.47 -1.71 -3.79
C ALA A 89 -0.81 -2.44 -3.41
N ALA A 90 -1.40 -2.01 -2.29
CA ALA A 90 -2.73 -2.42 -1.94
C ALA A 90 -3.78 -1.72 -2.81
N VAL A 91 -4.72 -2.48 -3.37
CA VAL A 91 -5.77 -1.96 -4.24
C VAL A 91 -7.08 -1.80 -3.48
N SER A 92 -7.50 -2.84 -2.75
CA SER A 92 -8.78 -2.84 -2.03
C SER A 92 -8.80 -3.88 -0.93
N THR A 93 -9.78 -3.77 -0.03
CA THR A 93 -10.06 -4.74 1.00
C THR A 93 -11.48 -5.27 0.91
N GLU A 94 -11.68 -6.51 1.38
CA GLU A 94 -13.01 -7.04 1.70
C GLU A 94 -13.03 -7.52 3.15
N PRO A 95 -13.83 -6.89 4.04
CA PRO A 95 -14.76 -5.77 3.80
C PRO A 95 -14.09 -4.47 3.33
N SER A 96 -14.84 -3.60 2.65
CA SER A 96 -14.32 -2.36 2.09
C SER A 96 -13.89 -1.37 3.17
N ALA A 97 -12.89 -0.55 2.86
CA ALA A 97 -12.40 0.51 3.76
C ALA A 97 -13.56 1.34 4.34
N GLY A 98 -13.46 1.67 5.63
CA GLY A 98 -14.48 2.38 6.38
C GLY A 98 -15.66 1.51 6.85
N SER A 99 -15.75 0.25 6.42
CA SER A 99 -16.78 -0.67 6.92
C SER A 99 -16.42 -1.18 8.31
N GLU A 100 -17.43 -1.43 9.12
CA GLU A 100 -17.30 -2.16 10.38
C GLU A 100 -17.35 -3.67 10.11
N THR A 101 -16.48 -4.41 10.79
CA THR A 101 -16.48 -5.87 10.68
C THR A 101 -16.21 -6.55 12.01
N ASP A 102 -16.87 -7.69 12.20
CA ASP A 102 -16.58 -8.66 13.25
C ASP A 102 -15.53 -9.69 12.79
N ALA A 103 -15.16 -9.68 11.51
CA ALA A 103 -14.19 -10.60 10.96
C ALA A 103 -12.78 -10.22 11.45
N LYS A 104 -12.06 -11.22 11.96
CA LYS A 104 -10.64 -11.06 12.27
C LYS A 104 -9.76 -11.04 11.02
N THR A 105 -10.25 -11.58 9.91
CA THR A 105 -9.48 -11.68 8.66
C THR A 105 -10.13 -10.84 7.58
N VAL A 106 -9.34 -10.00 6.94
CA VAL A 106 -9.72 -9.15 5.81
C VAL A 106 -8.99 -9.62 4.57
N LYS A 107 -9.70 -9.75 3.46
CA LYS A 107 -9.06 -10.00 2.17
C LYS A 107 -8.43 -8.71 1.67
N LEU A 108 -7.18 -8.77 1.25
CA LEU A 108 -6.44 -7.66 0.67
C LEU A 108 -6.15 -7.98 -0.78
N VAL A 109 -6.75 -7.21 -1.70
CA VAL A 109 -6.43 -7.26 -3.12
C VAL A 109 -5.21 -6.38 -3.36
N VAL A 110 -4.17 -6.94 -4.00
CA VAL A 110 -2.97 -6.20 -4.43
C VAL A 110 -2.95 -5.98 -5.94
N ASP A 111 -2.03 -5.15 -6.42
CA ASP A 111 -1.95 -4.69 -7.81
C ASP A 111 -1.25 -5.65 -8.78
N THR A 112 -0.59 -6.69 -8.26
CA THR A 112 0.14 -7.69 -9.06
C THR A 112 -0.21 -9.12 -8.64
N THR A 113 0.13 -10.11 -9.46
CA THR A 113 0.01 -11.52 -9.09
C THR A 113 1.29 -12.03 -8.40
N GLU A 114 1.17 -13.13 -7.66
CA GLU A 114 2.31 -13.80 -7.03
C GLU A 114 3.35 -14.25 -8.06
N VAL A 115 2.87 -14.76 -9.20
CA VAL A 115 3.70 -15.22 -10.32
C VAL A 115 4.47 -14.06 -10.94
N ASP A 116 3.83 -12.91 -11.13
CA ASP A 116 4.50 -11.73 -11.70
C ASP A 116 5.58 -11.19 -10.75
N GLN A 117 5.32 -11.16 -9.44
CA GLN A 117 6.37 -10.79 -8.48
C GLN A 117 7.51 -11.80 -8.46
N GLN A 118 7.22 -13.09 -8.57
CA GLN A 118 8.26 -14.12 -8.66
C GLN A 118 9.15 -13.90 -9.89
N ILE A 119 8.55 -13.62 -11.06
CA ILE A 119 9.30 -13.31 -12.29
C ILE A 119 10.19 -12.09 -12.08
N MET A 120 9.70 -11.04 -11.42
CA MET A 120 10.50 -9.85 -11.11
C MET A 120 11.69 -10.18 -10.19
N ASN A 121 11.47 -10.99 -9.15
CA ASN A 121 12.52 -11.40 -8.22
C ASN A 121 13.60 -12.25 -8.91
N ASP A 122 13.18 -13.22 -9.75
CA ASP A 122 14.11 -14.07 -10.50
C ASP A 122 14.93 -13.26 -11.52
N ALA A 123 14.31 -12.27 -12.16
CA ALA A 123 15.00 -11.36 -13.08
C ALA A 123 16.04 -10.48 -12.35
N ILE A 124 15.72 -9.98 -11.16
CA ILE A 124 16.66 -9.22 -10.32
C ILE A 124 17.84 -10.12 -9.92
N ALA A 125 17.58 -11.33 -9.45
CA ALA A 125 18.64 -12.27 -9.08
C ALA A 125 19.56 -12.62 -10.26
N ALA A 126 18.99 -12.79 -11.46
CA ALA A 126 19.76 -13.01 -12.67
C ALA A 126 20.62 -11.78 -13.06
N ALA A 127 20.09 -10.57 -12.88
CA ALA A 127 20.82 -9.33 -13.14
C ALA A 127 21.99 -9.14 -12.15
N ASP A 128 21.76 -9.37 -10.87
CA ASP A 128 22.79 -9.29 -9.82
C ASP A 128 23.92 -10.30 -10.10
N GLY A 129 23.58 -11.54 -10.45
CA GLY A 129 24.57 -12.56 -10.83
C GLY A 129 25.40 -12.17 -12.06
N ALA A 130 24.81 -11.46 -13.03
CA ALA A 130 25.53 -10.96 -14.19
C ALA A 130 26.50 -9.81 -13.82
N VAL A 131 26.09 -8.92 -12.91
CA VAL A 131 26.94 -7.84 -12.39
C VAL A 131 28.14 -8.41 -11.63
N ASP A 132 27.91 -9.40 -10.76
CA ASP A 132 28.98 -10.07 -10.00
C ASP A 132 29.97 -10.78 -10.92
N SER A 133 29.46 -11.47 -11.95
CA SER A 133 30.29 -12.13 -12.97
C SER A 133 31.15 -11.12 -13.74
N ALA A 134 30.56 -9.98 -14.12
CA ALA A 134 31.28 -8.91 -14.82
C ALA A 134 32.37 -8.28 -13.94
N ASN A 135 32.08 -8.02 -12.66
CA ASN A 135 33.05 -7.46 -11.72
C ASN A 135 34.22 -8.42 -11.43
N THR A 136 33.92 -9.72 -11.34
CA THR A 136 34.95 -10.77 -11.21
C THR A 136 35.87 -10.77 -12.43
N ALA A 137 35.30 -10.83 -13.64
CA ALA A 137 36.08 -10.81 -14.88
C ALA A 137 36.93 -9.53 -15.02
N ALA A 138 36.39 -8.37 -14.61
CA ALA A 138 37.13 -7.11 -14.62
C ALA A 138 38.33 -7.13 -13.65
N SER A 139 38.14 -7.70 -12.45
CA SER A 139 39.19 -7.81 -11.43
C SER A 139 40.30 -8.77 -11.88
N GLU A 140 39.93 -9.90 -12.49
CA GLU A 140 40.88 -10.85 -13.07
C GLU A 140 41.66 -10.24 -14.24
N ALA A 141 41.01 -9.46 -15.10
CA ALA A 141 41.65 -8.75 -16.19
C ALA A 141 42.64 -7.67 -15.68
N ALA A 142 42.28 -6.95 -14.62
CA ALA A 142 43.16 -5.97 -13.98
C ALA A 142 44.41 -6.64 -13.38
N ALA A 143 44.23 -7.75 -12.64
CA ALA A 143 45.35 -8.51 -12.09
C ALA A 143 46.27 -9.06 -13.18
N ALA A 144 45.71 -9.54 -14.30
CA ALA A 144 46.49 -9.99 -15.45
C ALA A 144 47.31 -8.85 -16.09
N ALA A 145 46.74 -7.64 -16.18
CA ALA A 145 47.44 -6.47 -16.69
C ALA A 145 48.59 -6.02 -15.77
N GLU A 146 48.38 -6.04 -14.46
CA GLU A 146 49.44 -5.74 -13.48
C GLU A 146 50.58 -6.78 -13.53
N ALA A 147 50.24 -8.07 -13.63
CA ALA A 147 51.22 -9.13 -13.79
C ALA A 147 52.05 -8.97 -15.09
N ALA A 148 51.39 -8.58 -16.19
CA ALA A 148 52.08 -8.31 -17.45
C ALA A 148 53.01 -7.08 -17.35
N ALA A 149 52.59 -6.02 -16.66
CA ALA A 149 53.42 -4.85 -16.42
C ALA A 149 54.65 -5.18 -15.54
N ALA A 150 54.47 -5.99 -14.49
CA ALA A 150 55.56 -6.45 -13.63
C ALA A 150 56.57 -7.32 -14.40
N ALA A 151 56.10 -8.22 -15.27
CA ALA A 151 56.96 -9.05 -16.11
C ALA A 151 57.78 -8.21 -17.10
N ALA A 152 57.16 -7.20 -17.72
CA ALA A 152 57.86 -6.28 -18.62
C ALA A 152 58.96 -5.46 -17.89
N ALA A 153 58.69 -5.01 -16.67
CA ALA A 153 59.68 -4.29 -15.86
C ALA A 153 60.88 -5.17 -15.46
N ALA A 154 60.64 -6.43 -15.12
CA ALA A 154 61.71 -7.38 -14.78
C ALA A 154 62.65 -7.67 -15.96
N ALA A 155 62.08 -7.79 -17.17
CA ALA A 155 62.86 -7.98 -18.39
C ALA A 155 63.76 -6.78 -18.70
N ALA A 156 63.27 -5.55 -18.49
CA ALA A 156 64.03 -4.32 -18.75
C ALA A 156 65.23 -4.14 -17.79
N ASN A 157 65.13 -4.61 -16.53
CA ASN A 157 66.19 -4.46 -15.55
C ASN A 157 67.30 -5.52 -15.65
N SER A 158 67.05 -6.63 -16.34
CA SER A 158 68.00 -7.75 -16.49
C SER A 158 68.96 -7.60 -17.67
N GLY A 159 68.77 -6.58 -18.52
CA GLY A 159 69.58 -6.31 -19.72
C GLY A 159 70.63 -5.21 -19.55
N LYS A 160 70.93 -4.82 -18.31
CA LYS A 160 71.90 -3.76 -17.96
C LYS A 160 73.02 -4.34 -17.12
#